data_AF-A0A822AQ00-F1
#
_entry.id   AF-A0A822AQ00-F1
#
_cell.length_a   1.000
_cell.length_b   1.000
_cell.length_c   1.000
_cell.angle_alpha   90.00
_cell.angle_beta   90.00
_cell.angle_gamma   90.00
#
_symmetry.space_group_name_H-M   'P 1'
#
loop_
_entity.id
_entity.type
_entity.pdbx_description
1 polymer ?
#
loop_
_entity_poly.entity_id
_entity_poly.type
_entity_poly.pdbx_seq_one_letter_code
_entity_poly.pdbx_strand_id
1 'polypeptide(L)'
;MQGVCADGPGQSKITEMISHNGYYGCRVCEFEGIYYYSDRTCTYPWSIYVQTNPPFRTRDRFESCLKEAEYLKNIGDKNINVFGIKGVSPLNRLLFVPTQAIYDYFYLCLEGHMKVLLKEWNDIHVGTNIETCAIIAQFDDFLCNIDYPHSIHRRVQCFRSFNDWKATQLRLFLIYLALPFLLFFNHYFPPLLIYHFSLYAIYIRILCHFNEKKNVYDARLFIETHLCRFPKFYPMSKQLLSTHCHIHLWQQKMSMSTVSKNSASQRVVMASSTSATQYRSSSEYQSSSQHQSLSQHQPSNSHQSPSVRRSSNVRQLSSVHEPSYVRQPSDVYRPSSQATNYFGPIRSSIVQ
;
A
#
# COMPACT_ATOMS: atom_id res chain seq x y z
N MET A 1 -16.03 15.13 -7.62
CA MET A 1 -16.40 13.74 -7.26
C MET A 1 -16.28 13.60 -5.74
N GLN A 2 -17.31 13.11 -5.06
CA GLN A 2 -17.19 12.60 -3.68
C GLN A 2 -16.73 11.14 -3.75
N GLY A 3 -16.06 10.63 -2.72
CA GLY A 3 -15.56 9.25 -2.72
C GLY A 3 -15.17 8.81 -1.32
N VAL A 4 -15.26 7.50 -1.06
CA VAL A 4 -14.99 6.90 0.24
C VAL A 4 -13.57 6.33 0.29
N CYS A 5 -12.90 6.56 1.41
CA CYS A 5 -11.47 6.34 1.60
C CYS A 5 -11.24 5.63 2.94
N ALA A 6 -10.64 4.45 2.92
CA ALA A 6 -10.30 3.65 4.09
C ALA A 6 -9.10 2.73 3.78
N ASP A 7 -8.63 2.00 4.79
CA ASP A 7 -7.67 0.91 4.64
C ASP A 7 -8.24 -0.26 3.83
N GLY A 8 -7.41 -1.26 3.49
CA GLY A 8 -7.87 -2.44 2.73
C GLY A 8 -9.08 -3.14 3.38
N PRO A 9 -8.97 -3.59 4.65
CA PRO A 9 -10.09 -4.15 5.41
C PRO A 9 -11.33 -3.25 5.50
N GLY A 10 -11.16 -1.96 5.80
CA GLY A 10 -12.26 -0.99 5.89
C GLY A 10 -12.98 -0.81 4.55
N GLN A 11 -12.24 -0.63 3.45
CA GLN A 11 -12.82 -0.55 2.11
C GLN A 11 -13.64 -1.80 1.78
N SER A 12 -13.08 -3.00 2.00
CA SER A 12 -13.78 -4.26 1.71
C SER A 12 -15.05 -4.49 2.54
N LYS A 13 -15.16 -3.91 3.74
CA LYS A 13 -16.43 -3.85 4.49
C LYS A 13 -17.37 -2.83 3.87
N ILE A 14 -16.90 -1.60 3.61
CA ILE A 14 -17.69 -0.52 3.05
C ILE A 14 -18.30 -0.89 1.69
N THR A 15 -17.53 -1.54 0.82
CA THR A 15 -17.96 -1.90 -0.54
C THR A 15 -18.59 -3.28 -0.67
N GLU A 16 -18.71 -4.03 0.44
CA GLU A 16 -19.06 -5.46 0.45
C GLU A 16 -18.26 -6.33 -0.54
N MET A 17 -16.97 -6.01 -0.69
CA MET A 17 -16.04 -6.77 -1.52
C MET A 17 -15.10 -7.64 -0.68
N ILE A 18 -14.41 -8.57 -1.33
CA ILE A 18 -13.34 -9.38 -0.72
C ILE A 18 -12.17 -8.49 -0.26
N SER A 19 -11.44 -8.98 0.75
CA SER A 19 -10.29 -8.28 1.34
C SER A 19 -9.05 -8.37 0.45
N HIS A 20 -8.01 -7.63 0.82
CA HIS A 20 -6.72 -7.61 0.12
C HIS A 20 -6.03 -8.98 -0.03
N ASN A 21 -6.41 -9.97 0.79
CA ASN A 21 -5.85 -11.33 0.78
C ASN A 21 -6.77 -12.39 0.15
N GLY A 22 -7.85 -12.01 -0.54
CA GLY A 22 -8.67 -12.95 -1.30
C GLY A 22 -8.64 -12.67 -2.80
N TYR A 23 -9.20 -13.61 -3.58
CA TYR A 23 -9.38 -13.53 -5.03
C TYR A 23 -10.22 -12.30 -5.42
N TYR A 24 -9.96 -11.72 -6.59
CA TYR A 24 -10.70 -10.57 -7.14
C TYR A 24 -10.76 -9.32 -6.23
N GLY A 25 -9.83 -9.17 -5.29
CA GLY A 25 -9.79 -8.06 -4.33
C GLY A 25 -9.51 -6.68 -4.94
N CYS A 26 -9.12 -6.61 -6.22
CA CYS A 26 -9.01 -5.32 -6.91
C CYS A 26 -10.38 -4.67 -7.14
N ARG A 27 -10.48 -3.41 -6.75
CA ARG A 27 -11.70 -2.59 -6.89
C ARG A 27 -11.87 -1.97 -8.28
N VAL A 28 -10.88 -2.07 -9.17
CA VAL A 28 -10.87 -1.39 -10.47
C VAL A 28 -10.90 -2.36 -11.64
N CYS A 29 -10.30 -3.54 -11.53
CA CYS A 29 -10.38 -4.62 -12.51
C CYS A 29 -10.83 -5.95 -11.86
N GLU A 30 -11.28 -6.89 -12.69
CA GLU A 30 -11.70 -8.24 -12.29
C GLU A 30 -10.51 -9.23 -12.26
N PHE A 31 -9.32 -8.77 -11.82
CA PHE A 31 -8.13 -9.63 -11.79
C PHE A 31 -8.22 -10.68 -10.68
N GLU A 32 -8.22 -11.95 -11.06
CA GLU A 32 -8.09 -13.07 -10.15
C GLU A 32 -6.64 -13.19 -9.64
N GLY A 33 -6.41 -12.86 -8.38
CA GLY A 33 -5.12 -13.07 -7.73
C GLY A 33 -4.87 -14.55 -7.43
N ILE A 34 -3.60 -14.93 -7.26
CA ILE A 34 -3.16 -16.29 -6.94
C ILE A 34 -2.92 -16.39 -5.43
N TYR A 35 -3.61 -17.32 -4.76
CA TYR A 35 -3.40 -17.58 -3.35
C TYR A 35 -2.17 -18.46 -3.12
N TYR A 36 -1.23 -17.94 -2.33
CA TYR A 36 0.03 -18.61 -2.00
C TYR A 36 -0.06 -19.15 -0.56
N TYR A 37 -0.24 -20.47 -0.44
CA TYR A 37 -0.59 -21.12 0.83
C TYR A 37 0.52 -21.03 1.91
N SER A 38 1.80 -21.04 1.52
CA SER A 38 2.94 -20.90 2.44
C SER A 38 2.90 -19.58 3.21
N ASP A 39 2.62 -18.49 2.51
CA ASP A 39 2.58 -17.13 3.05
C ASP A 39 1.15 -16.71 3.47
N ARG A 40 0.15 -17.59 3.27
CA ARG A 40 -1.28 -17.36 3.51
C ARG A 40 -1.79 -16.02 2.93
N THR A 41 -1.36 -15.73 1.71
CA THR A 41 -1.47 -14.40 1.08
C THR A 41 -1.91 -14.53 -0.38
N CYS A 42 -2.82 -13.65 -0.83
CA CYS A 42 -3.17 -13.55 -2.23
C CYS A 42 -2.23 -12.57 -2.96
N THR A 43 -1.71 -13.00 -4.10
CA THR A 43 -0.74 -12.29 -4.93
C THR A 43 -1.36 -11.91 -6.26
N TYR A 44 -0.88 -10.85 -6.87
CA TYR A 44 -1.42 -10.23 -8.07
C TYR A 44 -0.28 -9.99 -9.08
N PRO A 45 0.26 -11.05 -9.72
CA PRO A 45 1.51 -10.94 -10.45
C PRO A 45 1.36 -10.17 -11.76
N TRP A 46 2.32 -9.29 -12.06
CA TRP A 46 2.26 -8.42 -13.25
C TRP A 46 2.22 -9.19 -14.57
N SER A 47 3.03 -10.26 -14.69
CA SER A 47 3.06 -11.10 -15.89
C SER A 47 1.69 -11.71 -16.21
N ILE A 48 0.97 -12.15 -15.18
CA ILE A 48 -0.35 -12.78 -15.30
C ILE A 48 -1.43 -11.73 -15.55
N TYR A 49 -1.34 -10.56 -14.92
CA TYR A 49 -2.21 -9.41 -15.24
C TYR A 49 -2.13 -9.03 -16.73
N VAL A 50 -0.92 -8.94 -17.29
CA VAL A 50 -0.74 -8.62 -18.72
C VAL A 50 -1.24 -9.74 -19.63
N GLN A 51 -0.98 -11.01 -19.28
CA GLN A 51 -1.42 -12.16 -20.06
C GLN A 51 -2.95 -12.32 -20.07
N THR A 52 -3.60 -12.11 -18.92
CA THR A 52 -5.06 -12.27 -18.77
C THR A 52 -5.85 -11.02 -19.20
N ASN A 53 -5.20 -9.85 -19.20
CA ASN A 53 -5.79 -8.54 -19.52
C ASN A 53 -7.20 -8.36 -18.89
N PRO A 54 -7.31 -8.46 -17.55
CA PRO A 54 -8.60 -8.61 -16.89
C PRO A 54 -9.45 -7.34 -17.06
N PRO A 55 -10.77 -7.48 -17.28
CA PRO A 55 -11.62 -6.35 -17.61
C PRO A 55 -11.71 -5.35 -16.45
N PHE A 56 -11.87 -4.08 -16.80
CA PHE A 56 -12.22 -3.05 -15.84
C PHE A 56 -13.66 -3.25 -15.34
N ARG A 57 -13.89 -2.97 -14.05
CA ARG A 57 -15.23 -3.04 -13.45
C ARG A 57 -16.07 -1.87 -13.93
N THR A 58 -16.93 -2.12 -14.91
CA THR A 58 -17.94 -1.16 -15.38
C THR A 58 -19.14 -1.11 -14.43
N ARG A 59 -19.99 -0.09 -14.57
CA ARG A 59 -21.22 0.03 -13.77
C ARG A 59 -22.13 -1.16 -13.98
N ASP A 60 -22.49 -1.41 -15.23
CA ASP A 60 -23.52 -2.39 -15.58
C ASP A 60 -23.07 -3.82 -15.21
N ARG A 61 -21.75 -4.10 -15.36
CA ARG A 61 -21.14 -5.35 -14.89
C ARG A 61 -21.20 -5.48 -13.38
N PHE A 62 -20.79 -4.44 -12.64
CA PHE A 62 -20.80 -4.48 -11.17
C PHE A 62 -22.22 -4.58 -10.60
N GLU A 63 -23.19 -3.86 -11.17
CA GLU A 63 -24.61 -3.96 -10.78
C GLU A 63 -25.23 -5.33 -11.10
N SER A 64 -24.79 -5.98 -12.17
CA SER A 64 -25.21 -7.36 -12.47
C SER A 64 -24.65 -8.34 -11.44
N CYS A 65 -23.35 -8.27 -11.16
CA CYS A 65 -22.70 -9.12 -10.16
C CYS A 65 -23.18 -8.84 -8.73
N LEU A 66 -23.59 -7.60 -8.40
CA LEU A 66 -24.26 -7.26 -7.15
C LEU A 66 -25.61 -7.98 -6.98
N LYS A 67 -26.44 -8.01 -8.03
CA LYS A 67 -27.74 -8.71 -8.02
C LYS A 67 -27.56 -10.21 -7.85
N GLU A 68 -26.58 -10.78 -8.53
CA GLU A 68 -26.19 -12.19 -8.41
C GLU A 68 -25.70 -12.53 -6.99
N ALA A 69 -24.79 -11.73 -6.42
CA ALA A 69 -24.31 -11.93 -5.06
C ALA A 69 -25.43 -11.82 -4.02
N GLU A 70 -26.34 -10.85 -4.15
CA GLU A 70 -27.47 -10.73 -3.22
C GLU A 70 -28.47 -11.88 -3.39
N TYR A 71 -28.68 -12.40 -4.60
CA TYR A 71 -29.48 -13.61 -4.83
C TYR A 71 -28.86 -14.84 -4.14
N LEU A 72 -27.56 -15.10 -4.37
CA LEU A 72 -26.82 -16.21 -3.72
C LEU A 72 -26.88 -16.13 -2.19
N LYS A 73 -26.76 -14.92 -1.65
CA LYS A 73 -26.89 -14.64 -0.22
C LYS A 73 -28.29 -14.92 0.32
N ASN A 74 -29.34 -14.55 -0.42
CA ASN A 74 -30.72 -14.77 -0.02
C ASN A 74 -31.14 -16.25 -0.04
N ILE A 75 -30.57 -17.07 -0.93
CA ILE A 75 -30.77 -18.53 -0.92
C ILE A 75 -29.86 -19.26 0.08
N GLY A 76 -29.00 -18.54 0.82
CA GLY A 76 -28.11 -19.10 1.84
C GLY A 76 -26.89 -19.84 1.28
N ASP A 77 -26.45 -19.54 0.06
CA ASP A 77 -25.20 -20.08 -0.49
C ASP A 77 -24.00 -19.62 0.37
N LYS A 78 -23.01 -20.50 0.51
CA LYS A 78 -21.75 -20.22 1.22
C LYS A 78 -20.69 -19.59 0.30
N ASN A 79 -20.85 -19.71 -1.02
CA ASN A 79 -19.91 -19.28 -2.05
C ASN A 79 -20.38 -18.02 -2.79
N ILE A 80 -20.83 -16.99 -2.06
CA ILE A 80 -21.40 -15.72 -2.57
C ILE A 80 -20.38 -14.87 -3.40
N ASN A 81 -19.15 -15.35 -3.61
CA ASN A 81 -18.06 -14.63 -4.26
C ASN A 81 -18.27 -14.46 -5.78
N VAL A 82 -19.01 -13.42 -6.18
CA VAL A 82 -19.20 -13.06 -7.59
C VAL A 82 -18.14 -12.04 -7.99
N PHE A 83 -17.03 -12.52 -8.59
CA PHE A 83 -15.87 -11.70 -8.96
C PHE A 83 -15.42 -10.74 -7.84
N GLY A 84 -15.33 -11.22 -6.59
CA GLY A 84 -14.89 -10.42 -5.44
C GLY A 84 -15.98 -9.60 -4.75
N ILE A 85 -17.23 -9.67 -5.21
CA ILE A 85 -18.40 -9.08 -4.54
C ILE A 85 -19.03 -10.14 -3.62
N LYS A 86 -19.53 -9.73 -2.45
CA LYS A 86 -20.19 -10.62 -1.46
C LYS A 86 -21.63 -10.21 -1.11
N GLY A 87 -22.12 -9.11 -1.68
CA GLY A 87 -23.46 -8.56 -1.42
C GLY A 87 -23.52 -7.05 -1.67
N VAL A 88 -24.66 -6.44 -1.37
CA VAL A 88 -24.90 -5.01 -1.63
C VAL A 88 -24.39 -4.11 -0.49
N SER A 89 -23.48 -3.21 -0.83
CA SER A 89 -23.01 -2.14 0.07
C SER A 89 -24.16 -1.20 0.50
N PRO A 90 -24.26 -0.83 1.79
CA PRO A 90 -25.18 0.22 2.25
C PRO A 90 -24.97 1.57 1.55
N LEU A 91 -23.75 1.85 1.07
CA LEU A 91 -23.42 3.08 0.36
C LEU A 91 -23.73 3.02 -1.15
N ASN A 92 -24.16 1.89 -1.70
CA ASN A 92 -24.43 1.74 -3.14
C ASN A 92 -25.56 2.65 -3.65
N ARG A 93 -26.40 3.18 -2.75
CA ARG A 93 -27.42 4.21 -3.06
C ARG A 93 -26.87 5.65 -3.13
N LEU A 94 -25.68 5.90 -2.58
CA LEU A 94 -25.07 7.22 -2.41
C LEU A 94 -23.79 7.40 -3.23
N LEU A 95 -23.06 6.30 -3.47
CA LEU A 95 -21.79 6.25 -4.18
C LEU A 95 -21.84 5.11 -5.20
N PHE A 96 -21.30 5.36 -6.38
CA PHE A 96 -21.03 4.32 -7.36
C PHE A 96 -19.81 3.49 -6.93
N VAL A 97 -20.07 2.53 -6.03
CA VAL A 97 -19.14 1.46 -5.67
C VAL A 97 -18.88 0.59 -6.91
N PRO A 98 -17.64 0.13 -7.18
CA PRO A 98 -16.42 0.31 -6.39
C PRO A 98 -15.58 1.50 -6.84
N THR A 99 -15.92 2.18 -7.95
CA THR A 99 -15.08 3.23 -8.55
C THR A 99 -14.96 4.49 -7.69
N GLN A 100 -15.97 4.79 -6.86
CA GLN A 100 -15.92 5.86 -5.85
C GLN A 100 -15.29 5.41 -4.51
N ALA A 101 -14.81 4.17 -4.40
CA ALA A 101 -14.06 3.65 -3.26
C ALA A 101 -12.54 3.77 -3.51
N ILE A 102 -12.05 5.01 -3.41
CA ILE A 102 -10.71 5.41 -3.86
C ILE A 102 -9.58 4.70 -3.09
N TYR A 103 -8.46 4.47 -3.77
CA TYR A 103 -7.21 4.11 -3.12
C TYR A 103 -6.63 5.31 -2.38
N ASP A 104 -6.32 5.12 -1.09
CA ASP A 104 -5.65 6.13 -0.28
C ASP A 104 -4.13 6.12 -0.49
N TYR A 105 -3.52 7.30 -0.52
CA TYR A 105 -2.06 7.43 -0.63
C TYR A 105 -1.31 6.86 0.58
N PHE A 106 -1.83 7.05 1.81
CA PHE A 106 -1.15 6.58 3.01
C PHE A 106 -1.26 5.05 3.13
N TYR A 107 -2.46 4.47 3.03
CA TYR A 107 -2.61 3.02 3.11
C TYR A 107 -1.98 2.27 1.93
N LEU A 108 -2.07 2.80 0.70
CA LEU A 108 -1.52 2.10 -0.47
C LEU A 108 -0.02 2.29 -0.61
N CYS A 109 0.46 3.53 -0.70
CA CYS A 109 1.85 3.81 -1.05
C CYS A 109 2.79 3.69 0.15
N LEU A 110 2.36 4.14 1.34
CA LEU A 110 3.25 4.22 2.51
C LEU A 110 3.20 2.94 3.35
N GLU A 111 2.05 2.60 3.91
CA GLU A 111 1.90 1.38 4.72
C GLU A 111 1.92 0.12 3.86
N GLY A 112 1.19 0.11 2.74
CA GLY A 112 0.98 -1.08 1.92
C GLY A 112 2.13 -1.46 0.97
N HIS A 113 2.98 -0.51 0.59
CA HIS A 113 4.07 -0.76 -0.38
C HIS A 113 5.44 -0.32 0.16
N MET A 114 5.62 0.93 0.60
CA MET A 114 6.92 1.39 1.11
C MET A 114 7.43 0.55 2.30
N LYS A 115 6.57 0.16 3.26
CA LYS A 115 6.98 -0.77 4.33
C LYS A 115 7.35 -2.17 3.84
N VAL A 116 6.72 -2.65 2.76
CA VAL A 116 7.12 -3.92 2.13
C VAL A 116 8.53 -3.78 1.56
N LEU A 117 8.81 -2.72 0.80
CA LEU A 117 10.15 -2.47 0.25
C LEU A 117 11.20 -2.33 1.36
N LEU A 118 10.92 -1.54 2.41
CA LEU A 118 11.81 -1.36 3.56
C LEU A 118 12.10 -2.69 4.29
N LYS A 119 11.09 -3.55 4.44
CA LYS A 119 11.29 -4.88 5.00
C LYS A 119 12.21 -5.73 4.13
N GLU A 120 11.94 -5.81 2.83
CA GLU A 120 12.79 -6.61 1.94
C GLU A 120 14.23 -6.06 1.88
N TRP A 121 14.42 -4.73 1.95
CA TRP A 121 15.75 -4.11 2.03
C TRP A 121 16.46 -4.39 3.35
N ASN A 122 15.73 -4.42 4.46
CA ASN A 122 16.27 -4.90 5.74
C ASN A 122 16.67 -6.38 5.61
N ASP A 123 15.79 -7.21 5.06
CA ASP A 123 15.95 -8.66 5.01
C ASP A 123 17.07 -9.11 4.02
N ILE A 124 17.45 -8.28 3.03
CA ILE A 124 18.72 -8.44 2.27
C ILE A 124 19.93 -8.52 3.21
N HIS A 125 19.90 -7.78 4.32
CA HIS A 125 21.00 -7.73 5.28
C HIS A 125 20.83 -8.72 6.44
N VAL A 126 19.65 -9.28 6.70
CA VAL A 126 19.41 -10.21 7.82
C VAL A 126 19.97 -11.61 7.52
N GLY A 127 21.29 -11.72 7.58
CA GLY A 127 21.98 -12.90 8.07
C GLY A 127 22.22 -12.77 9.58
N THR A 128 22.44 -13.88 10.28
CA THR A 128 22.65 -13.90 11.75
C THR A 128 24.05 -13.42 12.20
N ASN A 129 24.74 -12.65 11.37
CA ASN A 129 26.15 -12.31 11.55
C ASN A 129 26.33 -10.87 12.05
N ILE A 130 27.44 -10.63 12.75
CA ILE A 130 27.78 -9.33 13.37
C ILE A 130 27.81 -8.18 12.34
N GLU A 131 28.20 -8.49 11.10
CA GLU A 131 28.26 -7.55 9.96
C GLU A 131 26.92 -6.86 9.68
N THR A 132 25.80 -7.60 9.79
CA THR A 132 24.45 -7.06 9.63
C THR A 132 24.16 -5.93 10.61
N CYS A 133 24.53 -6.12 11.88
CA CYS A 133 24.33 -5.10 12.91
C CYS A 133 25.15 -3.83 12.62
N ALA A 134 26.35 -3.97 12.05
CA ALA A 134 27.19 -2.84 11.66
C ALA A 134 26.66 -2.09 10.43
N ILE A 135 26.09 -2.79 9.44
CA ILE A 135 25.44 -2.16 8.27
C ILE A 135 24.20 -1.37 8.71
N ILE A 136 23.31 -1.97 9.50
CA ILE A 136 22.11 -1.29 9.99
C ILE A 136 22.48 -0.11 10.92
N ALA A 137 23.56 -0.21 11.70
CA ALA A 137 24.05 0.92 12.51
C ALA A 137 24.53 2.10 11.65
N GLN A 138 25.19 1.85 10.51
CA GLN A 138 25.54 2.92 9.55
C GLN A 138 24.30 3.56 8.93
N PHE A 139 23.26 2.77 8.62
CA PHE A 139 21.98 3.29 8.13
C PHE A 139 21.29 4.16 9.19
N ASP A 140 21.28 3.71 10.44
CA ASP A 140 20.70 4.43 11.58
C ASP A 140 21.43 5.76 11.82
N ASP A 141 22.78 5.76 11.83
CA ASP A 141 23.61 6.96 11.98
C ASP A 141 23.36 7.98 10.85
N PHE A 142 23.42 7.54 9.59
CA PHE A 142 23.15 8.39 8.44
C PHE A 142 21.77 9.05 8.55
N LEU A 143 20.70 8.30 8.86
CA LEU A 143 19.34 8.84 8.93
C LEU A 143 19.15 9.82 10.11
N CYS A 144 19.83 9.58 11.23
CA CYS A 144 19.78 10.45 12.41
C CYS A 144 20.55 11.76 12.20
N ASN A 145 21.63 11.73 11.42
CA ASN A 145 22.51 12.88 11.15
C ASN A 145 22.07 13.73 9.93
N ILE A 146 20.92 13.46 9.30
CA ILE A 146 20.37 14.31 8.24
C ILE A 146 19.94 15.67 8.82
N ASP A 147 20.45 16.75 8.24
CA ASP A 147 19.92 18.10 8.44
C ASP A 147 18.59 18.29 7.70
N TYR A 148 17.55 18.60 8.46
CA TYR A 148 16.21 18.85 7.94
C TYR A 148 15.88 20.36 7.98
N PRO A 149 15.29 20.94 6.93
CA PRO A 149 14.73 22.28 6.97
C PRO A 149 13.78 22.48 8.16
N HIS A 150 13.73 23.70 8.71
CA HIS A 150 12.95 24.05 9.92
C HIS A 150 11.44 23.72 9.81
N SER A 151 10.90 23.63 8.60
CA SER A 151 9.51 23.25 8.31
C SER A 151 9.22 21.74 8.44
N ILE A 152 10.25 20.89 8.58
CA ILE A 152 10.12 19.44 8.74
C ILE A 152 10.19 19.08 10.23
N HIS A 153 9.05 19.18 10.90
CA HIS A 153 8.96 18.92 12.34
C HIS A 153 9.05 17.43 12.74
N ARG A 154 8.83 16.48 11.81
CA ARG A 154 8.96 15.04 12.09
C ARG A 154 9.98 14.40 11.16
N ARG A 155 11.15 14.09 11.74
CA ARG A 155 12.32 13.50 11.09
C ARG A 155 12.18 11.98 10.99
N VAL A 156 12.86 11.38 10.01
CA VAL A 156 13.04 9.92 9.98
C VAL A 156 13.94 9.51 11.15
N GLN A 157 13.71 8.32 11.69
CA GLN A 157 14.47 7.75 12.82
C GLN A 157 15.37 6.61 12.32
N CYS A 158 15.89 5.80 13.23
CA CYS A 158 16.56 4.53 12.93
C CYS A 158 15.81 3.74 11.84
N PHE A 159 16.54 3.25 10.85
CA PHE A 159 16.10 2.28 9.86
C PHE A 159 15.56 1.02 10.55
N ARG A 160 16.20 0.56 11.63
CA ARG A 160 15.76 -0.63 12.39
C ARG A 160 14.30 -0.57 12.89
N SER A 161 13.77 0.63 13.16
CA SER A 161 12.40 0.83 13.63
C SER A 161 11.42 1.29 12.53
N PHE A 162 11.71 1.00 11.25
CA PHE A 162 10.87 1.42 10.12
C PHE A 162 9.40 0.99 10.21
N ASN A 163 9.10 -0.10 10.92
CA ASN A 163 7.73 -0.56 11.17
C ASN A 163 6.92 0.44 12.01
N ASP A 164 7.57 1.14 12.94
CA ASP A 164 6.96 2.11 13.86
C ASP A 164 6.88 3.53 13.27
N TRP A 165 7.59 3.78 12.17
CA TRP A 165 7.57 5.06 11.46
C TRP A 165 6.14 5.43 11.08
N LYS A 166 5.80 6.69 11.35
CA LYS A 166 4.47 7.25 11.07
C LYS A 166 4.36 7.69 9.60
N ALA A 167 3.13 7.85 9.13
CA ALA A 167 2.79 8.33 7.79
C ALA A 167 3.71 9.43 7.23
N THR A 168 3.97 10.48 8.01
CA THR A 168 4.79 11.61 7.56
C THR A 168 6.27 11.27 7.43
N GLN A 169 6.79 10.33 8.22
CA GLN A 169 8.17 9.84 8.13
C GLN A 169 8.35 8.93 6.91
N LEU A 170 7.43 8.00 6.68
CA LEU A 170 7.40 7.17 5.47
C LEU A 170 7.29 8.02 4.20
N ARG A 171 6.46 9.08 4.22
CA ARG A 171 6.34 10.05 3.12
C ARG A 171 7.64 10.82 2.89
N LEU A 172 8.25 11.33 3.97
CA LEU A 172 9.52 12.05 3.93
C LEU A 172 10.63 11.17 3.34
N PHE A 173 10.72 9.93 3.81
CA PHE A 173 11.64 8.93 3.28
C PHE A 173 11.39 8.66 1.79
N LEU A 174 10.19 8.22 1.41
CA LEU A 174 9.84 7.86 0.02
C LEU A 174 10.08 9.00 -0.99
N ILE A 175 9.69 10.24 -0.67
CA ILE A 175 9.74 11.35 -1.63
C ILE A 175 11.14 11.98 -1.70
N TYR A 176 11.88 12.04 -0.59
CA TYR A 176 13.10 12.87 -0.48
C TYR A 176 14.37 12.09 -0.12
N LEU A 177 14.30 11.10 0.79
CA LEU A 177 15.52 10.49 1.35
C LEU A 177 15.89 9.15 0.73
N ALA A 178 14.91 8.37 0.28
CA ALA A 178 15.11 6.97 -0.11
C ALA A 178 16.07 6.81 -1.30
N LEU A 179 16.01 7.71 -2.30
CA LEU A 179 16.95 7.67 -3.42
C LEU A 179 18.37 8.10 -3.01
N PRO A 180 18.59 9.26 -2.34
CA PRO A 180 19.90 9.59 -1.77
C PRO A 180 20.47 8.50 -0.85
N PHE A 181 19.65 7.90 0.01
CA PHE A 181 20.03 6.79 0.90
C PHE A 181 20.53 5.57 0.12
N LEU A 182 19.76 5.09 -0.87
CA LEU A 182 20.16 3.96 -1.72
C LEU A 182 21.43 4.26 -2.54
N LEU A 183 21.60 5.50 -3.01
CA LEU A 183 22.79 5.92 -3.75
C LEU A 183 24.04 6.04 -2.85
N PHE A 184 23.88 6.53 -1.62
CA PHE A 184 24.96 6.62 -0.64
C PHE A 184 25.41 5.20 -0.22
N PHE A 185 24.46 4.31 0.05
CA PHE A 185 24.71 2.92 0.42
C PHE A 185 24.73 1.96 -0.78
N ASN A 186 25.13 2.42 -1.98
CA ASN A 186 25.09 1.61 -3.21
C ASN A 186 25.97 0.34 -3.15
N HIS A 187 26.97 0.28 -2.28
CA HIS A 187 27.79 -0.91 -2.08
C HIS A 187 27.04 -2.04 -1.33
N TYR A 188 25.96 -1.70 -0.63
CA TYR A 188 25.11 -2.65 0.09
C TYR A 188 23.86 -3.05 -0.71
N PHE A 189 23.46 -2.28 -1.73
CA PHE A 189 22.26 -2.54 -2.54
C PHE A 189 22.61 -2.87 -3.99
N PRO A 190 21.99 -3.90 -4.61
CA PRO A 190 22.20 -4.20 -6.03
C PRO A 190 21.92 -2.96 -6.91
N PRO A 191 22.81 -2.54 -7.84
CA PRO A 191 22.59 -1.31 -8.62
C PRO A 191 21.26 -1.28 -9.40
N LEU A 192 20.79 -2.45 -9.85
CA LEU A 192 19.50 -2.58 -10.53
C LEU A 192 18.29 -2.39 -9.59
N LEU A 193 18.45 -2.60 -8.27
CA LEU A 193 17.42 -2.31 -7.25
C LEU A 193 17.22 -0.80 -7.11
N ILE A 194 18.31 -0.03 -7.15
CA ILE A 194 18.28 1.44 -7.08
C ILE A 194 17.52 2.00 -8.29
N TYR A 195 17.81 1.48 -9.49
CA TYR A 195 17.06 1.81 -10.70
C TYR A 195 15.59 1.36 -10.62
N HIS A 196 15.31 0.18 -10.05
CA HIS A 196 13.94 -0.31 -9.88
C HIS A 196 13.10 0.59 -8.94
N PHE A 197 13.70 1.05 -7.84
CA PHE A 197 13.07 1.98 -6.92
C PHE A 197 12.95 3.40 -7.51
N SER A 198 13.90 3.87 -8.32
CA SER A 198 13.82 5.21 -8.91
C SER A 198 12.60 5.38 -9.81
N LEU A 199 12.21 4.33 -10.55
CA LEU A 199 10.94 4.30 -11.29
C LEU A 199 9.73 4.56 -10.38
N TYR A 200 9.67 3.91 -9.21
CA TYR A 200 8.59 4.10 -8.24
C TYR A 200 8.61 5.49 -7.59
N ALA A 201 9.80 5.97 -7.19
CA ALA A 201 9.96 7.29 -6.59
C ALA A 201 9.56 8.41 -7.56
N ILE A 202 9.97 8.32 -8.83
CA ILE A 202 9.56 9.25 -9.90
C ILE A 202 8.05 9.20 -10.08
N TYR A 203 7.48 8.01 -10.23
CA TYR A 203 6.03 7.80 -10.37
C TYR A 203 5.22 8.46 -9.24
N ILE A 204 5.56 8.17 -7.97
CA ILE A 204 4.88 8.74 -6.80
C ILE A 204 5.07 10.26 -6.74
N ARG A 205 6.27 10.77 -7.07
CA ARG A 205 6.55 12.21 -7.09
C ARG A 205 5.73 12.93 -8.15
N ILE A 206 5.56 12.33 -9.34
CA ILE A 206 4.68 12.87 -10.39
C ILE A 206 3.24 12.98 -9.88
N LEU A 207 2.67 11.90 -9.33
CA LEU A 207 1.29 11.92 -8.83
C LEU A 207 1.07 12.90 -7.66
N CYS A 208 2.07 13.09 -6.81
CA CYS A 208 2.01 13.99 -5.65
C CYS A 208 2.08 15.47 -6.03
N HIS A 209 2.98 15.84 -6.96
CA HIS A 209 3.34 17.24 -7.22
C HIS A 209 2.83 17.80 -8.55
N PHE A 210 2.54 16.97 -9.54
CA PHE A 210 2.08 17.41 -10.85
C PHE A 210 0.58 17.20 -11.00
N ASN A 211 -0.08 18.15 -11.66
CA ASN A 211 -1.53 18.11 -11.94
C ASN A 211 -1.86 18.12 -13.45
N GLU A 212 -0.87 18.39 -14.30
CA GLU A 212 -1.01 18.31 -15.75
C GLU A 212 -1.33 16.87 -16.17
N LYS A 213 -2.41 16.69 -16.95
CA LYS A 213 -2.88 15.37 -17.37
C LYS A 213 -1.83 14.58 -18.16
N LYS A 214 -0.99 15.26 -18.96
CA LYS A 214 0.09 14.64 -19.71
C LYS A 214 1.10 13.96 -18.78
N ASN A 215 1.67 14.71 -17.83
CA ASN A 215 2.62 14.16 -16.86
C ASN A 215 2.03 13.00 -16.05
N VAL A 216 0.75 13.09 -15.65
CA VAL A 216 0.06 11.99 -14.94
C VAL A 216 -0.14 10.75 -15.83
N TYR A 217 -0.41 10.94 -17.13
CA TYR A 217 -0.51 9.84 -18.09
C TYR A 217 0.86 9.20 -18.36
N ASP A 218 1.89 10.00 -18.59
CA ASP A 218 3.27 9.55 -18.81
C ASP A 218 3.83 8.82 -17.57
N ALA A 219 3.34 9.15 -16.37
CA ALA A 219 3.63 8.42 -15.13
C ALA A 219 3.35 6.91 -15.24
N ARG A 220 2.40 6.49 -16.10
CA ARG A 220 2.04 5.09 -16.35
C ARG A 220 3.27 4.25 -16.73
N LEU A 221 4.14 4.76 -17.61
CA LEU A 221 5.30 4.02 -18.10
C LEU A 221 6.24 3.62 -16.96
N PHE A 222 6.46 4.52 -15.98
CA PHE A 222 7.31 4.25 -14.83
C PHE A 222 6.75 3.13 -13.95
N ILE A 223 5.44 3.14 -13.66
CA ILE A 223 4.84 2.10 -12.82
C ILE A 223 4.69 0.76 -13.54
N GLU A 224 4.32 0.73 -14.83
CA GLU A 224 4.30 -0.49 -15.64
C GLU A 224 5.70 -1.14 -15.69
N THR A 225 6.73 -0.32 -15.88
CA THR A 225 8.13 -0.78 -15.90
C THR A 225 8.59 -1.29 -14.53
N HIS A 226 8.19 -0.62 -13.44
CA HIS A 226 8.47 -1.05 -12.08
C HIS A 226 7.78 -2.39 -11.76
N LEU A 227 6.50 -2.54 -12.07
CA LEU A 227 5.74 -3.78 -11.82
C LEU A 227 6.27 -4.95 -12.66
N CYS A 228 6.63 -4.71 -13.94
CA CYS A 228 7.27 -5.69 -14.80
C CYS A 228 8.60 -6.22 -14.25
N ARG A 229 9.38 -5.36 -13.58
CA ARG A 229 10.68 -5.72 -12.99
C ARG A 229 10.60 -6.15 -11.53
N PHE A 230 9.46 -5.98 -10.86
CA PHE A 230 9.26 -6.33 -9.45
C PHE A 230 9.67 -7.79 -9.10
N PRO A 231 9.34 -8.82 -9.91
CA PRO A 231 9.71 -10.20 -9.62
C PRO A 231 11.23 -10.49 -9.66
N LYS A 232 12.05 -9.54 -10.14
CA LYS A 232 13.53 -9.68 -10.16
C LYS A 232 14.19 -9.35 -8.83
N PHE A 233 13.48 -8.65 -7.95
CA PHE A 233 14.03 -8.13 -6.69
C PHE A 233 13.26 -8.62 -5.47
N TYR A 234 11.98 -8.93 -5.62
CA TYR A 234 11.09 -9.31 -4.53
C TYR A 234 10.37 -10.62 -4.89
N PRO A 235 10.18 -11.55 -3.94
CA PRO A 235 9.58 -12.84 -4.21
C PRO A 235 8.09 -12.70 -4.56
N MET A 236 7.51 -13.76 -5.15
CA MET A 236 6.11 -13.79 -5.58
C MET A 236 5.15 -13.37 -4.46
N SER A 237 5.42 -13.77 -3.21
CA SER A 237 4.61 -13.42 -2.03
C SER A 237 4.57 -11.93 -1.67
N LYS A 238 5.35 -11.07 -2.34
CA LYS A 238 5.34 -9.60 -2.17
C LYS A 238 4.68 -8.85 -3.33
N GLN A 239 4.23 -9.56 -4.37
CA GLN A 239 3.35 -9.00 -5.39
C GLN A 239 1.92 -8.92 -4.85
N LEU A 240 1.73 -8.16 -3.77
CA LEU A 240 0.47 -8.01 -3.04
C LEU A 240 -0.56 -7.20 -3.84
N LEU A 241 -1.81 -7.17 -3.37
CA LEU A 241 -2.82 -6.25 -3.91
C LEU A 241 -2.33 -4.79 -3.88
N SER A 242 -1.60 -4.36 -2.85
CA SER A 242 -1.01 -3.02 -2.80
C SER A 242 -0.03 -2.75 -3.96
N THR A 243 0.84 -3.70 -4.26
CA THR A 243 1.74 -3.63 -5.42
C THR A 243 0.94 -3.51 -6.73
N HIS A 244 -0.09 -4.35 -6.93
CA HIS A 244 -0.95 -4.28 -8.11
C HIS A 244 -1.72 -2.95 -8.25
N CYS A 245 -2.37 -2.47 -7.20
CA CYS A 245 -3.26 -1.30 -7.27
C CYS A 245 -2.57 0.01 -7.70
N HIS A 246 -1.24 0.08 -7.69
CA HIS A 246 -0.50 1.19 -8.28
C HIS A 246 -0.78 1.36 -9.79
N ILE A 247 -1.12 0.31 -10.55
CA ILE A 247 -1.49 0.47 -11.97
C ILE A 247 -2.76 1.33 -12.17
N HIS A 248 -3.60 1.46 -11.13
CA HIS A 248 -4.85 2.21 -11.19
C HIS A 248 -4.76 3.63 -10.59
N LEU A 249 -3.70 3.95 -9.84
CA LEU A 249 -3.57 5.24 -9.16
C LEU A 249 -3.44 6.44 -10.11
N TRP A 250 -2.78 6.28 -11.27
CA TRP A 250 -2.69 7.35 -12.26
C TRP A 250 -4.05 7.61 -12.93
N GLN A 251 -4.82 6.55 -13.20
CA GLN A 251 -6.19 6.63 -13.71
C GLN A 251 -7.10 7.39 -12.71
N GLN A 252 -6.99 7.04 -11.42
CA GLN A 252 -7.68 7.73 -10.34
C GLN A 252 -7.24 9.21 -10.24
N LYS A 253 -5.94 9.52 -10.36
CA LYS A 253 -5.46 10.91 -10.39
C LYS A 253 -6.05 11.68 -11.59
N MET A 254 -6.15 11.08 -12.78
CA MET A 254 -6.74 11.73 -13.96
C MET A 254 -8.26 11.97 -13.85
N SER A 255 -9.01 11.03 -13.27
CA SER A 255 -10.46 11.21 -13.05
C SER A 255 -10.74 12.20 -11.91
N MET A 256 -9.83 12.30 -10.94
CA MET A 256 -9.92 13.26 -9.84
C MET A 256 -9.37 14.66 -10.20
N SER A 257 -8.42 14.81 -11.13
CA SER A 257 -7.76 16.10 -11.39
C SER A 257 -8.67 17.17 -12.01
N THR A 258 -9.85 16.79 -12.50
CA THR A 258 -10.93 17.72 -12.86
C THR A 258 -11.62 18.37 -11.65
N VAL A 259 -11.40 17.89 -10.40
CA VAL A 259 -12.08 18.40 -9.18
C VAL A 259 -11.21 18.38 -7.89
N SER A 260 -10.00 17.81 -7.87
CA SER A 260 -9.36 17.41 -6.60
C SER A 260 -8.57 18.49 -5.85
N LYS A 261 -9.20 19.03 -4.80
CA LYS A 261 -8.53 19.49 -3.56
C LYS A 261 -8.56 18.43 -2.43
N ASN A 262 -8.95 17.18 -2.73
CA ASN A 262 -9.74 16.39 -1.76
C ASN A 262 -9.13 15.11 -1.19
N SER A 263 -7.91 14.67 -1.54
CA SER A 263 -7.29 13.60 -0.74
C SER A 263 -6.97 14.15 0.67
N ALA A 264 -7.36 13.43 1.72
CA ALA A 264 -7.15 13.86 3.10
C ALA A 264 -5.65 14.08 3.39
N SER A 265 -4.81 13.21 2.84
CA SER A 265 -3.35 13.27 2.95
C SER A 265 -2.70 14.43 2.18
N GLN A 266 -3.31 14.99 1.12
CA GLN A 266 -2.82 16.25 0.51
C GLN A 266 -3.32 17.49 1.27
N ARG A 267 -4.49 17.44 1.90
CA ARG A 267 -4.97 18.56 2.73
C ARG A 267 -4.03 18.84 3.93
N VAL A 268 -3.43 17.79 4.50
CA VAL A 268 -2.40 17.92 5.55
C VAL A 268 -1.12 18.63 5.08
N VAL A 269 -0.77 18.54 3.79
CA VAL A 269 0.47 19.15 3.23
C VAL A 269 0.22 20.52 2.62
N MET A 270 -0.95 20.75 2.02
CA MET A 270 -1.30 22.07 1.48
C MET A 270 -1.56 23.10 2.60
N ALA A 271 -2.15 22.68 3.72
CA ALA A 271 -2.44 23.58 4.85
C ALA A 271 -1.18 24.19 5.49
N SER A 272 -0.07 23.42 5.57
CA SER A 272 1.20 23.91 6.11
C SER A 272 1.99 24.82 5.16
N SER A 273 1.59 24.93 3.89
CA SER A 273 2.18 25.86 2.91
C SER A 273 1.41 27.18 2.73
N THR A 274 0.15 27.28 3.18
CA THR A 274 -0.66 28.51 3.04
C THR A 274 -0.70 29.39 4.29
N SER A 275 -0.27 28.90 5.45
CA SER A 275 -0.24 29.70 6.69
C SER A 275 0.82 30.82 6.72
N ALA A 276 1.79 30.81 5.79
CA ALA A 276 2.93 31.73 5.82
C ALA A 276 2.68 33.10 5.15
N THR A 277 1.58 33.27 4.40
CA THR A 277 1.39 34.45 3.52
C THR A 277 0.19 35.33 3.90
N GLN A 278 -0.53 35.01 4.98
CA GLN A 278 -1.76 35.72 5.36
C GLN A 278 -1.76 36.30 6.79
N TYR A 279 -0.59 36.34 7.43
CA TYR A 279 -0.38 36.94 8.77
C TYR A 279 0.73 38.00 8.73
N ARG A 280 0.61 38.98 7.81
CA ARG A 280 1.55 40.11 7.72
C ARG A 280 0.91 41.42 7.24
N SER A 281 -0.33 41.68 7.65
CA SER A 281 -1.05 42.93 7.35
C SER A 281 -2.21 43.23 8.33
N SER A 282 -2.07 42.91 9.62
CA SER A 282 -3.05 43.25 10.68
C SER A 282 -2.40 43.25 12.07
N SER A 283 -1.46 44.17 12.34
CA SER A 283 -0.87 44.30 13.69
C SER A 283 -0.43 45.72 14.05
N GLU A 284 -1.30 46.69 13.82
CA GLU A 284 -1.26 47.98 14.49
C GLU A 284 -2.67 48.27 15.02
N TYR A 285 -2.88 48.14 16.34
CA TYR A 285 -3.40 49.18 17.24
C TYR A 285 -3.66 48.61 18.65
N GLN A 286 -2.90 49.17 19.59
CA GLN A 286 -3.22 49.41 21.01
C GLN A 286 -3.70 48.28 21.95
N SER A 287 -2.79 48.02 22.89
CA SER A 287 -3.01 47.56 24.26
C SER A 287 -4.17 48.20 25.02
N SER A 288 -4.83 47.42 25.88
CA SER A 288 -5.20 47.86 27.24
C SER A 288 -5.44 46.67 28.18
N SER A 289 -4.97 46.83 29.42
CA SER A 289 -4.98 45.88 30.54
C SER A 289 -6.37 45.42 30.99
N GLN A 290 -6.47 44.24 31.61
CA GLN A 290 -6.74 44.16 33.07
C GLN A 290 -6.57 42.75 33.66
N HIS A 291 -6.17 42.71 34.94
CA HIS A 291 -6.17 41.52 35.79
C HIS A 291 -7.60 41.09 36.11
N GLN A 292 -7.82 39.77 36.30
CA GLN A 292 -8.25 39.27 37.62
C GLN A 292 -8.07 37.76 37.76
N SER A 293 -7.51 37.36 38.89
CA SER A 293 -7.43 36.00 39.39
C SER A 293 -8.67 35.66 40.22
N LEU A 294 -9.13 34.41 40.19
CA LEU A 294 -9.72 33.77 41.38
C LEU A 294 -9.64 32.25 41.28
N SER A 295 -9.10 31.65 42.34
CA SER A 295 -9.05 30.21 42.61
C SER A 295 -10.30 29.79 43.40
N GLN A 296 -10.67 28.50 43.36
CA GLN A 296 -10.67 27.63 44.55
C GLN A 296 -11.26 26.21 44.33
N HIS A 297 -10.63 25.26 45.02
CA HIS A 297 -11.14 24.03 45.65
C HIS A 297 -11.90 22.91 44.89
N GLN A 298 -11.29 21.71 44.95
CA GLN A 298 -11.98 20.42 45.06
C GLN A 298 -12.64 20.25 46.45
N PRO A 299 -13.44 19.20 46.68
CA PRO A 299 -12.82 18.03 47.31
C PRO A 299 -13.22 16.66 46.71
N SER A 300 -12.44 15.67 47.12
CA SER A 300 -12.50 14.23 46.84
C SER A 300 -13.75 13.50 47.37
N ASN A 301 -14.06 12.32 46.81
CA ASN A 301 -14.13 11.11 47.64
C ASN A 301 -13.97 9.77 46.90
N SER A 302 -13.55 8.79 47.68
CA SER A 302 -13.11 7.41 47.37
C SER A 302 -14.25 6.39 47.12
N HIS A 303 -13.96 5.32 46.37
CA HIS A 303 -13.80 3.92 46.86
C HIS A 303 -14.28 2.78 45.91
N GLN A 304 -13.53 1.67 45.97
CA GLN A 304 -13.91 0.25 45.76
C GLN A 304 -14.11 -0.33 44.33
N SER A 305 -13.19 -1.24 43.98
CA SER A 305 -13.42 -2.42 43.14
C SER A 305 -13.80 -3.62 44.04
N PRO A 306 -14.47 -4.69 43.58
CA PRO A 306 -13.90 -5.69 42.64
C PRO A 306 -14.95 -6.14 41.56
N SER A 307 -14.89 -7.27 40.82
CA SER A 307 -14.03 -8.46 40.87
C SER A 307 -13.83 -9.20 39.52
N VAL A 308 -12.94 -10.20 39.58
CA VAL A 308 -12.58 -11.24 38.59
C VAL A 308 -13.75 -12.05 38.00
N ARG A 309 -13.69 -12.36 36.69
CA ARG A 309 -14.12 -13.67 36.13
C ARG A 309 -13.22 -14.12 34.97
N ARG A 310 -12.57 -15.28 35.11
CA ARG A 310 -11.99 -16.07 34.00
C ARG A 310 -13.06 -17.04 33.47
N SER A 311 -13.10 -17.27 32.16
CA SER A 311 -13.70 -18.48 31.58
C SER A 311 -12.97 -18.87 30.30
N SER A 312 -12.15 -19.91 30.41
CA SER A 312 -11.53 -20.63 29.31
C SER A 312 -12.56 -21.37 28.46
N ASN A 313 -12.33 -21.49 27.15
CA ASN A 313 -12.91 -22.58 26.36
C ASN A 313 -11.93 -23.03 25.27
N VAL A 314 -11.36 -24.22 25.50
CA VAL A 314 -10.61 -24.99 24.50
C VAL A 314 -11.63 -25.64 23.56
N ARG A 315 -11.40 -25.60 22.24
CA ARG A 315 -12.10 -26.47 21.29
C ARG A 315 -11.11 -27.38 20.59
N GLN A 316 -11.39 -28.67 20.65
CA GLN A 316 -10.62 -29.73 20.01
C GLN A 316 -10.80 -29.67 18.49
N LEU A 317 -9.73 -30.04 17.77
CA LEU A 317 -9.77 -30.32 16.33
C LEU A 317 -10.28 -31.75 16.11
N SER A 318 -11.19 -31.94 15.16
CA SER A 318 -11.64 -33.26 14.72
C SER A 318 -11.73 -33.32 13.19
N SER A 319 -11.01 -34.29 12.61
CA SER A 319 -11.18 -34.89 11.27
C SER A 319 -11.32 -33.96 10.05
N VAL A 320 -10.25 -33.93 9.25
CA VAL A 320 -10.31 -33.55 7.82
C VAL A 320 -11.05 -34.65 7.03
N HIS A 321 -11.88 -34.25 6.08
CA HIS A 321 -12.46 -35.12 5.05
C HIS A 321 -11.88 -34.73 3.70
N GLU A 322 -11.27 -35.68 2.98
CA GLU A 322 -10.86 -35.50 1.58
C GLU A 322 -12.08 -35.58 0.64
N PRO A 323 -12.04 -34.84 -0.47
CA PRO A 323 -12.71 -35.25 -1.71
C PRO A 323 -11.69 -35.41 -2.85
N SER A 324 -11.38 -36.67 -3.11
CA SER A 324 -11.18 -37.33 -4.41
C SER A 324 -11.30 -36.51 -5.72
N TYR A 325 -10.28 -36.70 -6.58
CA TYR A 325 -10.32 -36.80 -8.05
C TYR A 325 -11.13 -35.79 -8.89
N VAL A 326 -10.41 -34.94 -9.64
CA VAL A 326 -10.89 -34.38 -10.91
C VAL A 326 -9.90 -34.69 -12.04
N ARG A 327 -10.44 -34.94 -13.25
CA ARG A 327 -9.78 -35.57 -14.40
C ARG A 327 -8.85 -34.60 -15.16
N GLN A 328 -7.81 -35.15 -15.79
CA GLN A 328 -7.10 -34.50 -16.88
C GLN A 328 -7.95 -34.46 -18.17
N PRO A 329 -7.80 -33.40 -18.98
CA PRO A 329 -7.92 -33.47 -20.43
C PRO A 329 -6.53 -33.51 -21.08
N SER A 330 -6.33 -34.47 -21.97
CA SER A 330 -5.15 -34.66 -22.81
C SER A 330 -5.05 -33.61 -23.94
N ASP A 331 -3.81 -33.28 -24.30
CA ASP A 331 -3.30 -32.90 -25.63
C ASP A 331 -4.14 -32.01 -26.57
N VAL A 332 -3.54 -30.88 -27.00
CA VAL A 332 -3.08 -30.62 -28.39
C VAL A 332 -2.72 -29.14 -28.53
N TYR A 333 -1.43 -28.85 -28.76
CA TYR A 333 -0.88 -28.12 -29.91
C TYR A 333 0.50 -27.51 -29.57
N ARG A 334 1.49 -27.74 -30.43
CA ARG A 334 2.88 -27.31 -30.25
C ARG A 334 3.42 -26.79 -31.58
N PRO A 335 3.99 -25.57 -31.61
CA PRO A 335 5.03 -25.26 -32.59
C PRO A 335 6.44 -25.19 -31.96
N SER A 336 7.36 -25.87 -32.63
CA SER A 336 8.82 -25.62 -32.69
C SER A 336 9.19 -24.12 -32.61
N SER A 337 10.00 -23.64 -31.65
CA SER A 337 11.45 -23.82 -31.47
C SER A 337 12.35 -22.99 -32.40
N GLN A 338 12.97 -21.93 -31.87
CA GLN A 338 14.33 -21.45 -32.21
C GLN A 338 14.71 -20.24 -31.31
N ALA A 339 15.70 -20.42 -30.43
CA ALA A 339 16.59 -19.39 -29.84
C ALA A 339 17.42 -20.02 -28.71
N THR A 340 18.50 -20.71 -29.08
CA THR A 340 19.45 -21.31 -28.12
C THR A 340 20.48 -20.31 -27.62
N ASN A 341 20.78 -20.42 -26.32
CA ASN A 341 22.09 -20.18 -25.68
C ASN A 341 22.76 -18.81 -25.87
N TYR A 342 22.73 -17.99 -24.83
CA TYR A 342 23.91 -17.23 -24.38
C TYR A 342 23.97 -17.17 -22.85
N PHE A 343 25.21 -17.24 -22.32
CA PHE A 343 25.62 -17.16 -20.91
C PHE A 343 25.38 -18.39 -20.01
N GLY A 344 26.43 -19.21 -19.91
CA GLY A 344 26.68 -20.09 -18.78
C GLY A 344 27.30 -19.35 -17.57
N PRO A 345 27.61 -20.04 -16.47
CA PRO A 345 27.92 -19.43 -15.18
C PRO A 345 29.36 -18.91 -15.08
N ILE A 346 29.53 -17.68 -14.59
CA ILE A 346 30.83 -17.15 -14.16
C ILE A 346 31.17 -17.78 -12.80
N ARG A 347 32.20 -18.62 -12.76
CA ARG A 347 32.79 -19.10 -11.49
C ARG A 347 33.71 -18.05 -10.90
N SER A 348 33.65 -17.95 -9.58
CA SER A 348 34.59 -17.21 -8.73
C SER A 348 35.98 -17.85 -8.74
N SER A 349 37.02 -17.02 -8.81
CA SER A 349 38.37 -17.40 -8.39
C SER A 349 39.15 -16.16 -7.94
N ILE A 350 39.22 -15.97 -6.62
CA ILE A 350 40.29 -15.24 -5.94
C ILE A 350 41.40 -16.26 -5.68
N VAL A 351 42.65 -15.97 -6.02
CA VAL A 351 43.89 -16.33 -5.28
C VAL A 351 45.06 -15.53 -5.88
N GLN A 352 45.84 -14.89 -4.99
CA GLN A 352 47.13 -14.21 -5.19
C GLN A 352 47.13 -12.92 -6.04
#